data_AF-A0A8T0PMC3-F1
#
_entry.id   AF-A0A8T0PMC3-F1
#
_cell.length_a   1.000
_cell.length_b   1.000
_cell.length_c   1.000
_cell.angle_alpha   90.00
_cell.angle_beta   90.00
_cell.angle_gamma   90.00
#
_symmetry.space_group_name_H-M   'P 1'
#
loop_
_entity.id
_entity.type
_entity.pdbx_description
1 polymer ?
#
loop_
_entity_poly.entity_id
_entity_poly.type
_entity_poly.pdbx_seq_one_letter_code
_entity_poly.pdbx_strand_id
1 'polypeptide(L)'
;MLPIFGDQGPNARLMAGRKVGLQVARNEVDGSFDRHGVASAVRAVMVEEDTRRVFVANAKKMHEIVADEELQERYIDEFVQKLRSSYVTDDGTSSTPAAHCPA
;
A
#
# COMPACT_ATOMS: atom_id res chain seq x y z
N MET A 1 7.09 13.77 0.23
CA MET A 1 6.48 13.04 -0.89
C MET A 1 6.43 13.94 -2.10
N LEU A 2 6.90 13.44 -3.24
CA LEU A 2 6.97 14.14 -4.53
C LEU A 2 6.04 13.43 -5.51
N PRO A 3 4.74 13.71 -5.53
CA PRO A 3 3.81 13.00 -6.40
C PRO A 3 3.92 13.50 -7.84
N ILE A 4 4.67 12.82 -8.70
CA ILE A 4 5.02 13.28 -10.04
C ILE A 4 3.89 13.00 -11.03
N PHE A 5 3.32 11.80 -11.02
CA PHE A 5 2.36 11.37 -12.03
C PHE A 5 1.38 10.30 -11.50
N GLY A 6 0.23 10.18 -12.17
CA GLY A 6 -0.74 9.11 -11.92
C GLY A 6 -1.44 9.22 -10.56
N ASP A 7 -1.60 8.08 -9.91
CA ASP A 7 -2.26 7.93 -8.61
C ASP A 7 -1.43 8.48 -7.43
N GLN A 8 -0.18 8.87 -7.67
CA GLN A 8 0.70 9.41 -6.65
C GLN A 8 0.13 10.67 -5.97
N GLY A 9 -0.61 11.50 -6.71
CA GLY A 9 -1.25 12.71 -6.16
C GLY A 9 -2.25 12.37 -5.05
N PRO A 10 -3.31 11.59 -5.36
CA PRO A 10 -4.23 11.08 -4.36
C PRO A 10 -3.55 10.31 -3.22
N ASN A 11 -2.61 9.41 -3.53
CA ASN A 11 -1.89 8.62 -2.52
C ASN A 11 -1.09 9.51 -1.56
N ALA A 12 -0.36 10.52 -2.08
CA ALA A 12 0.39 11.46 -1.23
C ALA A 12 -0.53 12.28 -0.33
N ARG A 13 -1.71 12.68 -0.81
CA ARG A 13 -2.71 13.41 0.00
C ARG A 13 -3.24 12.53 1.14
N LEU A 14 -3.55 11.26 0.86
CA LEU A 14 -3.98 10.30 1.88
C LEU A 14 -2.89 10.10 2.95
N MET A 15 -1.65 9.86 2.53
CA MET A 15 -0.51 9.64 3.42
C MET A 15 -0.19 10.88 4.28
N ALA A 16 -0.34 12.09 3.70
CA ALA A 16 -0.18 13.34 4.43
C ALA A 16 -1.31 13.56 5.46
N GLY A 17 -2.56 13.24 5.12
CA GLY A 17 -3.68 13.28 6.06
C GLY A 17 -3.50 12.33 7.25
N ARG A 18 -2.84 11.18 7.03
CA ARG A 18 -2.44 10.24 8.10
C ARG A 18 -1.16 10.63 8.84
N LYS A 19 -0.53 11.75 8.46
CA LYS A 19 0.77 12.20 8.96
C LYS A 19 1.83 11.09 8.92
N VAL A 20 1.86 10.31 7.85
CA VAL A 20 2.93 9.32 7.56
C VAL A 20 4.10 9.99 6.85
N GLY A 21 3.83 11.09 6.15
CA GLY A 21 4.83 11.97 5.59
C GLY A 21 4.23 13.32 5.23
N LEU A 22 5.03 14.19 4.62
CA LEU A 22 4.60 15.50 4.15
C LEU A 22 4.64 15.56 2.62
N GLN A 23 3.62 16.13 1.99
CA GLN A 23 3.66 16.44 0.55
C GLN A 23 4.46 17.73 0.33
N VAL A 24 5.37 17.72 -0.63
CA VAL A 24 6.11 18.94 -1.02
C VAL A 24 5.14 19.90 -1.67
N ALA A 25 5.18 21.17 -1.24
CA ALA A 25 4.39 22.24 -1.84
C ALA A 25 4.75 22.38 -3.33
N ARG A 26 3.73 22.66 -4.14
CA ARG A 26 3.88 22.91 -5.56
C ARG A 26 3.41 24.32 -5.89
N ASN A 27 3.99 24.87 -6.93
CA ASN A 27 3.46 26.08 -7.53
C ASN A 27 2.07 25.78 -8.10
N GLU A 28 1.08 26.60 -7.74
CA GLU A 28 -0.32 26.41 -8.15
C GLU A 28 -0.56 26.72 -9.63
N VAL A 29 0.33 27.49 -10.27
CA VAL A 29 0.20 27.93 -11.66
C VAL A 29 0.78 26.89 -12.62
N ASP A 30 2.02 26.47 -12.41
CA ASP A 30 2.74 25.57 -13.32
C ASP A 30 2.93 24.14 -12.77
N GLY A 31 2.53 23.89 -11.53
CA GLY A 31 2.63 22.58 -10.88
C GLY A 31 4.06 22.16 -10.51
N SER A 32 5.06 23.04 -10.71
CA SER A 32 6.46 22.75 -10.47
C SER A 32 6.78 22.65 -8.97
N PHE A 33 7.87 21.93 -8.67
CA PHE A 33 8.48 21.96 -7.36
C PHE A 33 9.67 22.90 -7.37
N ASP A 34 9.86 23.64 -6.28
CA ASP A 34 11.04 24.46 -6.07
C ASP A 34 11.94 23.91 -4.94
N ARG A 35 13.20 24.33 -4.94
CA ARG A 35 14.20 23.89 -3.95
C ARG A 35 13.84 24.24 -2.51
N HIS A 36 13.12 25.35 -2.28
CA HIS A 36 12.73 25.79 -0.95
C HIS A 36 11.60 24.92 -0.41
N GLY A 37 10.60 24.61 -1.23
CA GLY A 37 9.54 23.66 -0.89
C GLY A 37 10.09 22.28 -0.50
N VAL A 38 11.03 21.75 -1.30
CA VAL A 38 11.70 20.48 -0.99
C VAL A 38 12.48 20.56 0.32
N ALA A 39 13.32 21.59 0.48
CA ALA A 39 14.15 21.74 1.68
C ALA A 39 13.32 21.91 2.95
N SER A 40 12.20 22.64 2.90
CA SER A 40 11.27 22.80 4.02
C SER A 40 10.61 21.47 4.39
N ALA A 41 10.18 20.68 3.41
CA ALA A 41 9.60 19.37 3.68
C ALA A 41 10.59 18.40 4.31
N VAL A 42 11.85 18.40 3.85
CA VAL A 42 12.91 17.58 4.45
C VAL A 42 13.18 18.01 5.90
N ARG A 43 13.31 19.31 6.18
CA ARG A 43 13.51 19.81 7.55
C ARG A 43 12.37 19.42 8.49
N ALA A 44 11.13 19.59 8.06
CA ALA A 44 9.95 19.24 8.86
C ALA A 44 9.87 17.74 9.18
N VAL A 45 10.33 16.87 8.28
CA VAL A 45 10.25 15.41 8.50
C VAL A 45 11.47 14.87 9.23
N MET A 46 12.65 15.49 9.06
CA MET A 46 13.92 14.91 9.51
C MET A 46 14.61 15.65 10.65
N VAL A 47 14.35 16.96 10.82
CA VAL A 47 15.12 17.83 11.73
C VAL A 47 14.27 18.36 12.88
N GLU A 48 13.05 18.79 12.58
CA GLU A 48 12.12 19.30 13.59
C GLU A 48 11.63 18.14 14.47
N GLU A 49 12.14 18.05 15.71
CA GLU A 49 11.96 16.87 16.57
C GLU A 49 10.50 16.52 16.85
N ASP A 50 9.66 17.52 17.13
CA ASP A 50 8.25 17.30 17.46
C ASP A 50 7.46 16.75 16.26
N THR A 51 7.66 17.32 15.08
CA THR A 51 7.00 16.88 13.84
C THR A 51 7.57 15.54 13.38
N ARG A 52 8.90 15.35 13.41
CA ARG A 52 9.58 14.09 13.11
C ARG A 52 9.04 12.93 13.93
N ARG A 53 8.89 13.10 15.25
CA ARG A 53 8.36 12.06 16.14
C ARG A 53 6.97 11.57 15.71
N VAL A 54 6.09 12.50 15.31
CA VAL A 54 4.76 12.16 14.82
C VAL A 54 4.83 11.36 13.51
N PHE A 55 5.63 11.83 12.54
CA PHE A 55 5.77 11.14 11.26
C PHE A 55 6.34 9.73 11.43
N VAL A 56 7.40 9.57 12.22
CA VAL A 56 8.03 8.26 12.47
C VAL A 56 7.07 7.30 13.17
N ALA A 57 6.34 7.77 14.19
CA ALA A 57 5.38 6.92 14.90
C ALA A 57 4.24 6.43 13.98
N ASN A 58 3.70 7.32 13.14
CA ASN A 58 2.62 6.96 12.23
C ASN A 58 3.12 6.09 11.06
N ALA A 59 4.33 6.34 10.56
CA ALA A 59 4.94 5.48 9.55
C ALA A 59 5.16 4.05 10.08
N LYS A 60 5.56 3.89 11.34
CA LYS A 60 5.68 2.56 11.98
C LYS A 60 4.32 1.85 12.08
N LYS A 61 3.27 2.55 12.54
CA LYS A 61 1.91 2.00 12.59
C LYS A 61 1.38 1.61 11.20
N MET A 62 1.67 2.42 10.18
CA MET A 62 1.31 2.11 8.80
C MET A 62 2.07 0.88 8.31
N HIS A 63 3.36 0.77 8.66
CA HIS A 63 4.20 -0.36 8.30
C HIS A 63 3.69 -1.66 8.91
N GLU A 64 3.27 -1.67 10.18
CA GLU A 64 2.67 -2.85 10.83
C GLU A 64 1.48 -3.43 10.05
N ILE A 65 0.69 -2.59 9.38
CA ILE A 65 -0.45 -3.05 8.57
C ILE A 65 0.00 -3.55 7.20
N VAL A 66 0.87 -2.80 6.53
CA VAL A 66 1.27 -3.08 5.13
C VAL A 66 2.25 -4.25 5.05
N ALA A 67 3.06 -4.46 6.08
CA ALA A 67 4.06 -5.53 6.15
C ALA A 67 3.56 -6.80 6.86
N ASP A 68 2.28 -6.87 7.21
CA ASP A 68 1.66 -8.08 7.77
C ASP A 68 1.46 -9.13 6.66
N GLU A 69 2.53 -9.86 6.35
CA GLU A 69 2.59 -10.87 5.29
C GLU A 69 1.58 -12.00 5.51
N GLU A 70 1.47 -12.51 6.74
CA GLU A 70 0.52 -13.58 7.09
C GLU A 70 -0.92 -13.14 6.81
N LEU A 71 -1.29 -11.92 7.17
CA LEU A 71 -2.61 -11.38 6.88
C LEU A 71 -2.84 -11.20 5.37
N GLN A 72 -1.85 -10.68 4.64
CA GLN A 72 -1.97 -10.47 3.20
C GLN A 72 -2.09 -11.80 2.44
N GLU A 73 -1.30 -12.81 2.81
CA GLU A 73 -1.35 -14.15 2.23
C GLU A 73 -2.72 -14.79 2.45
N ARG A 74 -3.24 -14.73 3.68
CA ARG A 74 -4.59 -15.24 3.99
C ARG A 74 -5.68 -14.60 3.13
N TYR A 75 -5.63 -13.29 2.92
CA TYR A 75 -6.61 -12.62 2.06
C TYR A 75 -6.56 -13.13 0.62
N ILE A 76 -5.36 -13.38 0.10
CA ILE A 76 -5.15 -13.91 -1.24
C ILE A 76 -5.66 -15.36 -1.31
N ASP A 77 -5.32 -16.20 -0.34
CA ASP A 77 -5.74 -17.60 -0.29
C ASP A 77 -7.26 -17.74 -0.23
N GLU A 78 -7.92 -16.98 0.65
CA GLU A 78 -9.38 -16.97 0.75
C GLU A 78 -10.04 -16.48 -0.54
N PHE A 79 -9.46 -15.46 -1.19
CA PHE A 79 -9.93 -14.96 -2.47
C PHE A 79 -9.81 -16.03 -3.57
N VAL A 80 -8.66 -16.70 -3.66
CA VAL A 80 -8.43 -17.80 -4.62
C VAL A 80 -9.37 -18.97 -4.36
N GLN A 81 -9.60 -19.33 -3.10
CA GLN A 81 -10.53 -20.40 -2.73
C GLN A 81 -11.94 -20.10 -3.21
N LYS A 82 -12.42 -18.86 -3.03
CA LYS A 82 -13.75 -18.44 -3.51
C LYS A 82 -13.86 -18.52 -5.03
N LEU A 83 -12.83 -18.07 -5.75
CA LEU A 83 -12.80 -18.19 -7.21
C LEU A 83 -12.85 -19.67 -7.64
N ARG A 84 -12.02 -20.53 -7.07
CA ARG A 84 -12.03 -21.98 -7.37
C ARG A 84 -13.37 -22.62 -7.07
N SER A 85 -13.98 -22.30 -5.94
CA SER A 85 -15.31 -22.81 -5.59
C SER A 85 -16.40 -22.33 -6.55
N SER A 86 -16.27 -21.13 -7.12
CA SER A 86 -17.24 -20.60 -8.10
C SER A 86 -17.13 -21.25 -9.48
N TYR A 87 -15.98 -21.83 -9.83
CA TYR A 87 -15.82 -22.64 -11.05
C TYR A 87 -16.33 -24.08 -10.89
N VAL A 88 -16.55 -24.56 -9.66
CA VAL A 88 -17.01 -25.93 -9.37
C VAL A 88 -18.55 -26.07 -9.42
N THR A 89 -19.29 -24.99 -9.69
CA THR A 89 -20.76 -25.03 -9.81
C THR A 89 -21.30 -25.13 -11.24
N ASP A 90 -20.44 -25.23 -12.25
CA ASP A 90 -20.85 -25.44 -13.66
C ASP A 90 -20.06 -26.59 -14.30
N ASP A 91 -20.09 -27.76 -13.67
CA ASP A 91 -20.37 -29.01 -14.38
C ASP A 91 -20.50 -30.14 -13.36
N GLY A 92 -21.73 -30.61 -13.17
CA GLY A 92 -22.06 -31.80 -12.41
C GLY A 92 -21.60 -33.07 -13.11
N THR A 93 -20.31 -33.20 -13.43
CA THR A 93 -19.69 -34.48 -13.75
C THR A 93 -18.50 -34.69 -12.83
N SER A 94 -18.78 -35.33 -11.69
CA SER A 94 -17.77 -36.03 -10.92
C SER A 94 -17.07 -37.06 -11.82
N SER A 95 -15.75 -36.96 -11.95
CA SER A 95 -14.92 -38.08 -12.40
C SER A 95 -13.52 -37.90 -11.83
N THR A 96 -13.29 -38.48 -10.66
CA THR A 96 -11.94 -38.76 -10.17
C THR A 96 -11.52 -40.11 -10.75
N PRO A 97 -10.47 -40.23 -11.59
CA PRO A 97 -9.87 -41.52 -11.85
C PRO A 97 -8.98 -41.87 -10.65
N ALA A 98 -9.28 -43.00 -10.01
CA ALA A 98 -8.45 -43.57 -8.96
C ALA A 98 -7.02 -43.77 -9.47
N ALA A 99 -6.05 -43.17 -8.78
CA ALA A 99 -4.64 -43.46 -8.99
C ALA A 99 -4.35 -44.89 -8.51
N HIS A 100 -4.30 -45.83 -9.45
CA HIS A 100 -3.86 -47.19 -9.20
C HIS A 100 -2.33 -47.19 -9.11
N CYS A 101 -1.80 -47.50 -7.92
CA CYS A 101 -0.38 -47.71 -7.67
C CYS A 101 -0.11 -49.23 -7.71
N PRO A 102 0.70 -49.76 -8.64
CA PRO A 102 1.22 -51.12 -8.52
C PRO A 102 2.55 -51.12 -7.74
N ALA A 103 2.74 -52.22 -6.99
CA ALA A 103 3.79 -52.49 -6.02
C ALA A 103 5.21 -52.51 -6.58
#